data_AF-A0A956N6L3-F1
#
_entry.id   AF-A0A956N6L3-F1
#
_cell.length_a   1.000
_cell.length_b   1.000
_cell.length_c   1.000
_cell.angle_alpha   90.00
_cell.angle_beta   90.00
_cell.angle_gamma   90.00
#
_symmetry.space_group_name_H-M   'P 1'
#
loop_
_entity.id
_entity.type
_entity.pdbx_description
1 polymer ?
#
loop_
_entity_poly.entity_id
_entity_poly.type
_entity_poly.pdbx_seq_one_letter_code
_entity_poly.pdbx_strand_id
1 'polypeptide(L)'
;MKRVRLDSRAVEPGDLFVAVRGGQFDGMKFANEALARGATGVVADVDAQPPATGAWLVAERPRQVAALLAARAFGDPSHRLDVIGVTGTNGKTTTTFLLRSIFAAAGRRPAVLGTLGAFLPGREHPQERTTPEAPELQASLLAAAEAGADVVAMEVSSHA
;
A
#
# COMPACT_ATOMS: atom_id res chain seq x y z
N MET A 1 4.64 -12.14 11.19
CA MET A 1 3.62 -11.54 10.31
C MET A 1 4.19 -11.47 8.90
N LYS A 2 3.51 -12.02 7.89
CA LYS A 2 3.99 -11.99 6.50
C LYS A 2 3.59 -10.70 5.80
N ARG A 3 2.30 -10.34 5.81
CA ARG A 3 1.80 -9.08 5.23
C ARG A 3 0.69 -8.46 6.09
N VAL A 4 0.38 -7.20 5.80
CA VAL A 4 -0.80 -6.49 6.32
C VAL A 4 -1.87 -6.48 5.23
N ARG A 5 -3.12 -6.80 5.59
CA ARG A 5 -4.25 -6.85 4.65
C ARG A 5 -5.40 -5.99 5.15
N LEU A 6 -5.98 -5.21 4.23
CA LEU A 6 -7.21 -4.43 4.45
C LEU A 6 -8.44 -5.10 3.84
N ASP A 7 -8.25 -6.11 2.99
CA ASP A 7 -9.29 -6.90 2.35
C ASP A 7 -9.22 -8.34 2.88
N SER A 8 -10.30 -8.82 3.52
CA SER A 8 -10.38 -10.17 4.06
C SER A 8 -10.19 -11.23 2.98
N ARG A 9 -10.60 -10.95 1.74
CA ARG A 9 -10.51 -11.89 0.60
C ARG A 9 -9.07 -12.16 0.17
N ALA A 10 -8.17 -11.21 0.44
CA ALA A 10 -6.75 -11.27 0.10
C ALA A 10 -5.88 -11.81 1.26
N VAL A 11 -6.49 -12.20 2.39
CA VAL A 11 -5.78 -12.76 3.53
C VAL A 11 -5.24 -14.16 3.20
N GLU A 12 -3.97 -14.36 3.53
CA GLU A 12 -3.30 -15.66 3.51
C GLU A 12 -2.82 -16.04 4.92
N PRO A 13 -2.58 -17.35 5.19
CA PRO A 13 -2.03 -17.79 6.45
C PRO A 13 -0.74 -17.06 6.85
N GLY A 14 -0.75 -16.42 8.02
CA GLY A 14 0.39 -15.64 8.53
C GLY A 14 0.26 -14.12 8.37
N ASP A 15 -0.77 -13.65 7.67
CA ASP A 15 -1.07 -12.23 7.51
C ASP A 15 -1.71 -11.63 8.77
N LEU A 16 -1.67 -10.31 8.89
CA LEU A 16 -2.43 -9.53 9.85
C LEU A 16 -3.55 -8.80 9.12
N PHE A 17 -4.79 -8.96 9.59
CA PHE A 17 -5.93 -8.24 9.05
C PHE A 17 -6.15 -6.96 9.84
N VAL A 18 -6.31 -5.82 9.15
CA VAL A 18 -6.66 -4.56 9.78
C VAL A 18 -8.06 -4.16 9.35
N ALA A 19 -9.00 -4.29 10.28
CA ALA A 19 -10.39 -3.94 10.09
C ALA A 19 -10.55 -2.42 10.15
N VAL A 20 -10.56 -1.77 8.98
CA VAL A 20 -10.79 -0.33 8.87
C VAL A 20 -12.27 -0.07 8.63
N ARG A 21 -12.85 0.87 9.38
CA ARG A 21 -14.19 1.39 9.11
C ARG A 21 -14.11 2.32 7.88
N GLY A 22 -14.71 1.88 6.76
CA GLY A 22 -14.76 2.64 5.51
C GLY A 22 -16.06 3.41 5.34
N GLY A 23 -16.19 4.14 4.23
CA GLY A 23 -17.40 4.92 3.93
C GLY A 23 -18.63 4.07 3.56
N GLN A 24 -18.43 2.83 3.11
CA GLN A 24 -19.51 1.92 2.73
C GLN A 24 -19.64 0.70 3.64
N PHE A 25 -18.53 0.20 4.19
CA PHE A 25 -18.50 -1.02 4.98
C PHE A 25 -17.65 -0.84 6.24
N ASP A 26 -18.10 -1.48 7.32
CA ASP A 26 -17.30 -1.65 8.52
C ASP A 26 -16.45 -2.92 8.37
N GLY A 27 -15.13 -2.77 8.32
CA GLY A 27 -14.18 -3.87 8.17
C GLY A 27 -14.31 -4.96 9.23
N MET A 28 -14.87 -4.62 10.40
CA MET A 28 -15.12 -5.58 11.48
C MET A 28 -16.09 -6.69 11.10
N LYS A 29 -16.98 -6.44 10.14
CA LYS A 29 -17.90 -7.48 9.63
C LYS A 29 -17.16 -8.67 8.99
N PHE A 30 -15.90 -8.47 8.59
CA PHE A 30 -15.09 -9.47 7.91
C PHE A 30 -13.98 -10.06 8.80
N ALA A 31 -13.91 -9.70 10.09
CA ALA A 31 -12.87 -10.18 11.01
C ALA A 31 -12.86 -11.71 11.14
N ASN A 32 -14.04 -12.33 11.29
CA ASN A 32 -14.16 -13.79 11.38
C ASN A 32 -13.76 -14.49 10.08
N GLU A 33 -14.06 -13.89 8.92
CA GLU A 33 -13.63 -14.42 7.63
C GLU A 33 -12.11 -14.39 7.50
N ALA A 34 -11.48 -13.27 7.86
CA ALA A 34 -10.02 -13.12 7.83
C ALA A 34 -9.33 -14.16 8.74
N LEU A 35 -9.85 -14.36 9.95
CA LEU A 35 -9.35 -15.38 10.87
C LEU A 35 -9.51 -16.79 10.30
N ALA A 36 -10.65 -17.11 9.70
CA ALA A 36 -10.88 -18.40 9.05
C ALA A 36 -9.93 -18.67 7.88
N ARG A 37 -9.45 -17.61 7.21
CA ARG A 37 -8.42 -17.70 6.15
C ARG A 37 -6.98 -17.79 6.68
N GLY A 38 -6.78 -17.73 8.00
CA GLY A 38 -5.48 -17.87 8.64
C GLY A 38 -4.79 -16.56 9.02
N ALA A 39 -5.54 -15.45 9.14
CA ALA A 39 -5.00 -14.26 9.78
C ALA A 39 -4.51 -14.59 11.20
N THR A 40 -3.32 -14.11 11.52
CA THR A 40 -2.68 -14.27 12.84
C THR A 40 -3.35 -13.42 13.92
N GLY A 41 -4.08 -12.40 13.52
CA GLY A 41 -4.87 -11.54 14.38
C GLY A 41 -5.59 -10.46 13.60
N VAL A 42 -6.37 -9.67 14.34
CA VAL A 42 -7.13 -8.54 13.82
C VAL A 42 -6.75 -7.27 14.57
N VAL A 43 -6.48 -6.19 13.83
CA VAL A 43 -6.37 -4.83 14.37
C VAL A 43 -7.67 -4.09 14.06
N ALA A 44 -8.26 -3.43 15.04
CA ALA A 44 -9.47 -2.65 14.85
C ALA A 44 -9.48 -1.36 15.70
N ASP A 45 -10.55 -0.59 15.57
CA ASP A 45 -10.79 0.62 16.35
C ASP A 45 -11.07 0.27 17.83
N VAL A 46 -10.89 1.25 18.73
CA VAL A 46 -11.02 1.07 20.19
C VAL A 46 -12.45 0.78 20.64
N ASP A 47 -13.44 1.14 19.84
CA ASP A 47 -14.87 0.88 20.08
C ASP A 47 -15.34 -0.47 19.51
N ALA A 48 -14.48 -1.19 18.78
CA ALA A 48 -14.84 -2.45 18.15
C ALA A 48 -14.91 -3.61 19.15
N GLN A 49 -15.87 -4.52 18.91
CA GLN A 49 -15.98 -5.75 19.69
C GLN A 49 -14.99 -6.81 19.18
N PRO A 50 -14.32 -7.55 20.08
CA PRO A 50 -13.37 -8.57 19.67
C PRO A 50 -14.09 -9.73 18.96
N PRO A 51 -13.44 -10.39 17.98
CA PRO A 51 -13.93 -11.62 17.40
C PRO A 51 -13.92 -12.76 18.43
N ALA A 52 -14.62 -13.84 18.14
CA ALA A 52 -14.74 -14.98 19.05
C ALA A 52 -13.41 -15.71 19.31
N THR A 53 -12.44 -15.60 18.40
CA THR A 53 -11.14 -16.29 18.45
C THR A 53 -10.04 -15.42 17.83
N GLY A 54 -8.77 -15.77 18.06
CA GLY A 54 -7.61 -15.10 17.46
C GLY A 54 -7.08 -13.92 18.26
N ALA A 55 -5.87 -13.47 17.92
CA ALA A 55 -5.27 -12.31 18.56
C ALA A 55 -6.00 -11.02 18.16
N TRP A 56 -6.19 -10.13 19.12
CA TRP A 56 -6.95 -8.89 18.96
C TRP A 56 -6.13 -7.69 19.44
N LEU A 57 -6.03 -6.68 18.57
CA LEU A 57 -5.33 -5.44 18.85
C LEU A 57 -6.27 -4.27 18.56
N VAL A 58 -6.33 -3.31 19.47
CA VAL A 58 -7.08 -2.07 19.28
C VAL A 58 -6.12 -0.92 19.01
N ALA A 59 -6.51 -0.02 18.11
CA ALA A 59 -5.77 1.18 17.78
C ALA A 59 -6.74 2.33 17.56
N GLU A 60 -6.41 3.53 18.05
CA GLU A 60 -7.21 4.74 17.81
C GLU A 60 -7.32 5.09 16.32
N ARG A 61 -6.34 4.68 15.51
CA ARG A 61 -6.27 4.96 14.08
C ARG A 61 -5.81 3.73 13.29
N PRO A 62 -6.68 2.72 13.13
CA PRO A 62 -6.31 1.45 12.50
C PRO A 62 -5.71 1.62 11.11
N ARG A 63 -6.25 2.57 10.31
CA ARG A 63 -5.72 2.88 8.97
C ARG A 63 -4.27 3.39 8.99
N GLN A 64 -3.91 4.23 9.96
CA GLN A 64 -2.54 4.72 10.11
C GLN A 64 -1.60 3.61 10.61
N VAL A 65 -2.09 2.78 11.54
CA VAL A 65 -1.35 1.60 12.00
C VAL A 65 -1.10 0.62 10.86
N ALA A 66 -2.08 0.38 9.97
CA ALA A 66 -1.89 -0.46 8.79
C ALA A 66 -0.76 0.05 7.89
N ALA A 67 -0.68 1.37 7.67
CA ALA A 67 0.39 1.96 6.86
C ALA A 67 1.78 1.75 7.46
N LEU A 68 1.91 1.98 8.78
CA LEU A 68 3.17 1.76 9.50
C LEU A 68 3.58 0.28 9.50
N LEU A 69 2.64 -0.61 9.79
CA LEU A 69 2.89 -2.05 9.81
C LEU A 69 3.22 -2.58 8.40
N ALA A 70 2.58 -2.05 7.36
CA ALA A 70 2.88 -2.40 5.98
C ALA A 70 4.31 -2.00 5.60
N ALA A 71 4.71 -0.76 5.92
CA ALA A 71 6.07 -0.29 5.65
C ALA A 71 7.11 -1.21 6.32
N ARG A 72 6.90 -1.54 7.60
CA ARG A 72 7.77 -2.45 8.35
C ARG A 72 7.77 -3.87 7.80
N ALA A 73 6.62 -4.40 7.39
CA ALA A 73 6.52 -5.75 6.82
C ALA A 73 7.32 -5.89 5.51
N PHE A 74 7.46 -4.81 4.74
CA PHE A 74 8.27 -4.76 3.52
C PHE A 74 9.69 -4.21 3.72
N GLY A 75 10.11 -3.96 4.97
CA GLY A 75 11.46 -3.49 5.28
C GLY A 75 11.73 -2.04 4.90
N ASP A 76 10.73 -1.16 5.05
CA ASP A 76 10.80 0.28 4.80
C ASP A 76 11.36 0.63 3.40
N PRO A 77 10.72 0.14 2.31
CA PRO A 77 11.28 0.19 0.96
C PRO A 77 11.54 1.62 0.44
N SER A 78 10.80 2.62 0.94
CA SER A 78 11.03 4.02 0.60
C SER A 78 12.41 4.54 1.03
N HIS A 79 13.07 3.94 2.01
CA HIS A 79 14.43 4.36 2.41
C HIS A 79 15.50 4.01 1.36
N ARG A 80 15.16 3.18 0.37
CA ARG A 80 16.04 2.78 -0.73
C ARG A 80 15.80 3.59 -2.01
N LEU A 81 14.87 4.55 -1.98
CA LEU A 81 14.32 5.23 -3.15
C LEU A 81 14.15 6.73 -2.88
N ASP A 82 14.47 7.57 -3.86
CA ASP A 82 14.00 8.96 -3.88
C ASP A 82 12.52 8.98 -4.28
N VAL A 83 11.59 9.17 -3.34
CA VAL A 83 10.14 9.14 -3.62
C VAL A 83 9.58 10.55 -3.81
N ILE A 84 8.99 10.81 -4.98
CA ILE A 84 8.42 12.10 -5.36
C ILE A 84 6.91 11.95 -5.56
N GLY A 85 6.13 12.61 -4.70
CA GLY A 85 4.67 12.65 -4.83
C GLY A 85 4.19 13.84 -5.67
N VAL A 86 3.36 13.58 -6.68
CA VAL A 86 2.72 14.59 -7.53
C VAL A 86 1.22 14.59 -7.25
N THR A 87 0.72 15.68 -6.68
CA THR A 87 -0.70 15.89 -6.41
C THR A 87 -1.29 17.02 -7.27
N GLY A 88 -2.61 17.21 -7.21
CA GLY A 88 -3.34 18.24 -7.94
C GLY A 88 -4.52 17.70 -8.75
N THR A 89 -5.43 18.58 -9.13
CA THR A 89 -6.64 18.24 -9.89
C THR A 89 -6.29 17.67 -11.26
N ASN A 90 -5.35 18.30 -11.97
CA ASN A 90 -4.92 17.92 -13.31
C ASN A 90 -3.38 17.85 -13.40
N GLY A 91 -2.87 17.10 -14.39
CA GLY A 91 -1.45 17.09 -14.72
C GLY A 91 -0.58 16.07 -13.97
N LYS A 92 -1.10 15.36 -12.96
CA LYS A 92 -0.35 14.35 -12.19
C LYS A 92 0.34 13.31 -13.09
N THR A 93 -0.42 12.67 -13.97
CA THR A 93 0.11 11.67 -14.92
C THR A 93 1.15 12.29 -15.85
N THR A 94 0.86 13.43 -16.49
CA THR A 94 1.82 14.09 -17.38
C THR A 94 3.12 14.43 -16.65
N THR A 95 3.03 15.02 -15.46
CA THR A 95 4.19 15.42 -14.66
C THR A 95 5.02 14.22 -14.20
N THR A 96 4.39 13.12 -13.73
CA THR A 96 5.14 11.91 -13.32
C THR A 96 5.92 11.29 -14.49
N PHE A 97 5.37 11.29 -15.70
CA PHE A 97 6.07 10.83 -16.90
C PHE A 97 7.17 11.81 -17.37
N LEU A 98 6.96 13.12 -17.23
CA LEU A 98 8.02 14.10 -17.48
C LEU A 98 9.19 13.90 -16.52
N LEU A 99 8.92 13.70 -15.23
CA LEU A 99 9.94 13.37 -14.23
C LEU A 99 10.70 12.10 -14.61
N ARG A 100 9.99 11.04 -15.03
CA ARG A 100 10.62 9.80 -15.54
C ARG A 100 11.58 10.10 -16.68
N SER A 101 11.17 10.86 -17.69
CA SER A 101 12.03 11.19 -18.83
C SER A 101 13.26 12.02 -18.41
N ILE A 102 13.08 12.99 -17.52
CA ILE A 102 14.17 13.83 -17.00
C ILE A 102 15.20 12.99 -16.24
N PHE A 103 14.76 12.15 -15.31
CA PHE A 103 15.68 11.30 -14.54
C PHE A 103 16.38 10.26 -15.42
N ALA A 104 15.66 9.65 -16.37
CA ALA A 104 16.28 8.73 -17.33
C ALA A 104 17.36 9.42 -18.17
N ALA A 105 17.08 10.64 -18.67
CA ALA A 105 18.06 11.44 -19.41
C ALA A 105 19.28 11.83 -18.57
N ALA A 106 19.12 11.94 -17.24
CA ALA A 106 20.20 12.16 -16.28
C ALA A 106 20.95 10.87 -15.88
N GLY A 107 20.68 9.73 -16.52
CA GLY A 107 21.35 8.45 -16.24
C GLY A 107 20.86 7.74 -14.98
N ARG A 108 19.74 8.18 -14.39
CA ARG A 108 19.08 7.54 -13.24
C ARG A 108 18.14 6.43 -13.71
N ARG A 109 17.63 5.64 -12.77
CA ARG A 109 16.68 4.53 -13.02
C ARG A 109 15.31 4.84 -12.44
N PRO A 110 14.46 5.64 -13.12
CA PRO A 110 13.17 6.05 -12.60
C PRO A 110 12.09 4.99 -12.74
N ALA A 111 11.19 4.94 -11.76
CA ALA A 111 9.90 4.28 -11.85
C ALA A 111 8.75 5.28 -11.75
N VAL A 112 7.58 4.91 -12.29
CA VAL A 112 6.33 5.68 -12.16
C VAL A 112 5.25 4.81 -11.55
N LEU A 113 4.53 5.32 -10.56
CA LEU A 113 3.34 4.69 -9.98
C LEU A 113 2.15 5.64 -10.13
N GLY A 114 1.09 5.23 -10.82
CA GLY A 114 -0.05 6.11 -11.03
C GLY A 114 -1.22 5.50 -11.77
N THR A 115 -2.05 6.36 -12.36
CA THR A 115 -3.32 6.00 -13.02
C THR A 115 -3.11 4.99 -14.16
N LEU A 116 -1.99 5.07 -14.86
CA LEU A 116 -1.66 4.18 -15.98
C LEU A 116 -1.01 2.86 -15.54
N GLY A 117 -0.80 2.66 -14.24
CA GLY A 117 -0.11 1.49 -13.68
C GLY A 117 1.26 1.81 -13.10
N ALA A 118 2.06 0.76 -12.91
CA ALA A 118 3.43 0.81 -12.43
C ALA A 118 4.41 0.56 -13.56
N PHE A 119 5.23 1.56 -13.87
CA PHE A 119 6.28 1.49 -14.87
C PHE A 119 7.61 1.38 -14.14
N LEU A 120 8.18 0.19 -14.09
CA LEU A 120 9.44 -0.08 -13.39
C LEU A 120 10.57 -0.23 -14.42
N PRO A 121 11.85 -0.16 -14.01
CA PRO A 121 12.95 -0.48 -14.90
C PRO A 121 12.80 -1.90 -15.47
N GLY A 122 12.67 -2.01 -16.79
CA GLY A 122 12.61 -3.29 -17.52
C GLY A 122 11.29 -4.09 -17.38
N ARG A 123 10.27 -3.57 -16.69
CA ARG A 123 8.96 -4.24 -16.56
C ARG A 123 7.83 -3.25 -16.31
N GLU A 124 6.63 -3.61 -16.75
CA GLU A 124 5.41 -2.85 -16.49
C GLU A 124 4.40 -3.76 -15.78
N HIS A 125 3.73 -3.22 -14.77
CA HIS A 125 2.69 -3.91 -14.02
C HIS A 125 1.40 -3.08 -14.03
N PRO A 126 0.24 -3.69 -14.32
CA PRO A 126 -1.04 -3.02 -14.11
C PRO A 126 -1.20 -2.63 -12.64
N GLN A 127 -1.83 -1.49 -12.38
CA GLN A 127 -2.37 -1.17 -11.05
C GLN A 127 -3.87 -0.92 -11.15
N GLU A 128 -4.62 -1.37 -10.15
CA GLU A 128 -6.07 -1.20 -10.09
C GLU A 128 -6.50 0.21 -9.67
N ARG A 129 -5.63 0.99 -9.00
CA ARG A 129 -5.95 2.31 -8.45
C ARG A 129 -4.84 3.31 -8.77
N THR A 130 -5.21 4.59 -8.99
CA THR A 130 -4.25 5.70 -9.20
C THR A 130 -3.30 5.86 -8.01
N THR A 131 -3.82 5.74 -6.79
CA THR A 131 -3.01 5.62 -5.57
C THR A 131 -3.50 4.38 -4.82
N PRO A 132 -2.65 3.34 -4.70
CA PRO A 132 -3.02 2.12 -3.98
C PRO A 132 -3.15 2.37 -2.47
N GLU A 133 -3.83 1.45 -1.77
CA GLU A 133 -3.82 1.47 -0.29
C GLU A 133 -2.41 1.16 0.22
N ALA A 134 -2.16 1.45 1.51
CA ALA A 134 -0.80 1.42 2.04
C ALA A 134 -0.06 0.08 1.85
N PRO A 135 -0.66 -1.11 2.07
CA PRO A 135 0.04 -2.38 1.82
C PRO A 135 0.49 -2.56 0.36
N GLU A 136 -0.38 -2.23 -0.60
CA GLU A 136 -0.11 -2.35 -2.03
C GLU A 136 0.90 -1.30 -2.50
N LEU A 137 0.87 -0.10 -1.93
CA LEU A 137 1.88 0.93 -2.17
C LEU A 137 3.26 0.46 -1.72
N GLN A 138 3.38 -0.07 -0.51
CA GLN A 138 4.66 -0.56 0.02
C GLN A 138 5.19 -1.75 -0.79
N ALA A 139 4.32 -2.66 -1.24
CA ALA A 139 4.69 -3.72 -2.16
C ALA A 139 5.19 -3.19 -3.51
N SER A 140 4.56 -2.14 -4.06
CA SER A 140 4.97 -1.50 -5.31
C SER A 140 6.33 -0.81 -5.20
N LEU A 141 6.58 -0.12 -4.07
CA LEU A 141 7.87 0.49 -3.77
C LEU A 141 8.98 -0.56 -3.64
N LEU A 142 8.71 -1.66 -2.95
CA LEU A 142 9.65 -2.78 -2.86
C LEU A 142 9.96 -3.34 -4.26
N ALA A 143 8.94 -3.58 -5.08
CA ALA A 143 9.12 -4.05 -6.46
C ALA A 143 9.93 -3.06 -7.32
N ALA A 144 9.75 -1.75 -7.14
CA ALA A 144 10.57 -0.75 -7.82
C ALA A 144 12.04 -0.84 -7.40
N ALA A 145 12.30 -0.91 -6.09
CA ALA A 145 13.66 -1.04 -5.55
C ALA A 145 14.34 -2.34 -5.98
N GLU A 146 13.62 -3.47 -6.03
CA GLU A 146 14.12 -4.76 -6.54
C GLU A 146 14.38 -4.75 -8.04
N ALA A 147 13.60 -3.98 -8.81
CA ALA A 147 13.89 -3.73 -10.23
C ALA A 147 15.09 -2.78 -10.43
N GLY A 148 15.72 -2.33 -9.35
CA GLY A 148 16.87 -1.42 -9.36
C GLY A 148 16.52 0.02 -9.66
N ALA A 149 15.27 0.44 -9.41
CA ALA A 149 14.93 1.86 -9.43
C ALA A 149 15.68 2.59 -8.30
N ASP A 150 16.04 3.85 -8.56
CA ASP A 150 16.64 4.74 -7.57
C ASP A 150 15.74 5.94 -7.24
N VAL A 151 14.76 6.24 -8.10
CA VAL A 151 13.75 7.29 -7.94
C VAL A 151 12.38 6.79 -8.36
N VAL A 152 11.35 7.19 -7.63
CA VAL A 152 9.95 6.89 -7.94
C VAL A 152 9.15 8.19 -8.01
N ALA A 153 8.57 8.48 -9.16
CA ALA A 153 7.55 9.51 -9.28
C ALA A 153 6.16 8.86 -9.13
N MET A 154 5.36 9.33 -8.18
CA MET A 154 4.03 8.77 -7.94
C MET A 154 2.93 9.80 -7.96
N GLU A 155 1.77 9.41 -8.50
CA GLU A 155 0.56 10.20 -8.39
C GLU A 155 -0.06 10.08 -6.98
N VAL A 156 -0.30 11.21 -6.32
CA VAL A 156 -0.91 11.30 -5.00
C VAL A 156 -2.28 11.97 -5.13
N SER A 157 -3.34 11.16 -5.15
CA SER A 157 -4.70 11.66 -5.23
C SER A 157 -5.15 12.31 -3.90
N SER A 158 -6.10 13.23 -3.95
CA SER A 158 -6.66 13.87 -2.74
C SER A 158 -7.42 12.92 -1.81
N HIS A 159 -7.68 11.69 -2.27
CA HIS A 159 -8.35 10.63 -1.51
C HIS A 159 -7.34 9.67 -0.85
N ALA A 160 -6.05 9.85 -1.11
CA ALA A 160 -4.96 9.04 -0.55
C ALA A 160 -4.54 9.51 0.84
#